data_AF-A0A6B3BFI6-F1
#
_entry.id   AF-A0A6B3BFI6-F1
#
_cell.length_a   1.000
_cell.length_b   1.000
_cell.length_c   1.000
_cell.angle_alpha   90.00
_cell.angle_beta   90.00
_cell.angle_gamma   90.00
#
_symmetry.space_group_name_H-M   'P 1'
#
loop_
_entity.id
_entity.type
_entity.pdbx_description
1 polymer ?
#
loop_
_entity_poly.entity_id
_entity_poly.type
_entity_poly.pdbx_seq_one_letter_code
_entity_poly.pdbx_strand_id
1 'polypeptide(L)' 'MDDYAGRVLADRYRLPLPPSDAYEFAETRAFDTYSGQEVLVRQVPLPEVVDAEFVEGDGRTSAAPRTARRPADPAVR' A
#
# COMPACT_ATOMS: atom_id res chain seq x y z
N MET A 1 -13.76 -5.55 19.41
CA MET A 1 -12.73 -4.47 19.32
C MET A 1 -11.37 -5.09 19.09
N ASP A 2 -11.05 -6.17 19.81
CA ASP A 2 -9.85 -6.99 19.56
C ASP A 2 -9.81 -7.60 18.15
N ASP A 3 -10.97 -7.71 17.49
CA ASP A 3 -11.12 -8.18 16.10
C ASP A 3 -10.36 -7.35 15.06
N TYR A 4 -9.98 -6.11 15.41
CA TYR A 4 -9.24 -5.17 14.55
C TYR A 4 -7.83 -4.86 15.09
N ALA A 5 -7.26 -5.72 15.93
CA ALA A 5 -5.95 -5.49 16.56
C ALA A 5 -4.74 -5.87 15.67
N GLY A 6 -4.95 -6.32 14.43
CA GLY A 6 -3.90 -6.92 13.61
C GLY A 6 -2.93 -5.92 12.96
N ARG A 7 -3.46 -4.89 12.28
CA ARG A 7 -2.65 -3.91 11.53
C ARG A 7 -3.34 -2.55 11.46
N VAL A 8 -2.56 -1.47 11.34
CA VAL A 8 -3.08 -0.12 11.06
C VAL A 8 -2.65 0.30 9.65
N LEU A 9 -3.61 0.78 8.85
CA LEU A 9 -3.40 1.35 7.52
C LEU A 9 -3.59 2.87 7.57
N ALA A 10 -2.66 3.61 6.96
CA ALA A 10 -2.68 5.07 6.89
C ALA A 10 -2.93 5.73 8.27
N ASP A 11 -2.34 5.16 9.32
CA ASP A 11 -2.40 5.60 10.72
C ASP A 11 -3.82 5.70 11.33
N ARG A 12 -4.86 5.24 10.62
CA ARG A 12 -6.26 5.50 10.97
C ARG A 12 -7.15 4.27 10.87
N TYR A 13 -6.95 3.43 9.87
CA TYR A 13 -7.83 2.30 9.61
C TYR A 13 -7.26 1.05 10.25
N ARG A 14 -7.92 0.55 11.30
CA ARG A 14 -7.55 -0.70 11.95
C ARG A 14 -8.14 -1.87 11.19
N LEU A 15 -7.29 -2.81 10.80
CA LEU A 15 -7.63 -3.97 10.00
C LEU A 15 -7.65 -5.22 10.87
N PRO A 16 -8.49 -6.20 10.52
CA PRO A 16 -8.47 -7.50 11.17
C PRO A 16 -7.13 -8.20 10.90
N LEU A 17 -6.80 -9.15 11.77
CA LEU A 17 -5.68 -10.03 11.53
C LEU A 17 -5.97 -10.87 10.27
N PRO A 18 -5.14 -10.80 9.21
CA PRO A 18 -5.35 -11.61 8.03
C PRO A 18 -5.14 -13.10 8.36
N PRO A 19 -5.91 -14.02 7.75
CA PRO A 19 -5.63 -15.45 7.86
C PRO A 19 -4.26 -15.79 7.26
N SER A 20 -3.58 -16.79 7.81
CA SER A 20 -2.17 -17.14 7.50
C SER A 20 -1.87 -17.42 6.03
N ASP A 21 -2.87 -17.90 5.27
CA ASP A 21 -2.65 -18.50 3.96
C ASP A 21 -3.38 -17.79 2.81
N ALA A 22 -3.94 -16.60 3.03
CA ALA A 22 -4.69 -15.88 1.99
C ALA A 22 -4.14 -14.48 1.73
N TYR A 23 -3.48 -14.33 0.58
CA TYR A 23 -3.28 -13.06 -0.10
C TYR A 23 -3.99 -13.14 -1.46
N GLU A 24 -5.31 -13.26 -1.42
CA GLU A 24 -6.15 -12.91 -2.55
C GLU A 24 -6.44 -11.41 -2.47
N PHE A 25 -6.59 -10.72 -3.61
CA PHE A 25 -7.00 -9.32 -3.62
C PHE A 25 -8.39 -9.19 -2.99
N ALA A 26 -8.39 -8.84 -1.70
CA ALA A 26 -9.60 -8.91 -0.89
C ALA A 26 -10.17 -7.52 -0.64
N GLU A 27 -11.50 -7.45 -0.70
CA GLU A 27 -12.24 -6.43 0.03
C GLU A 27 -12.34 -6.88 1.49
N THR A 28 -11.99 -6.00 2.42
CA THR A 28 -11.96 -6.30 3.85
C THR A 28 -12.58 -5.17 4.66
N ARG A 29 -13.18 -5.52 5.79
CA ARG A 29 -13.70 -4.54 6.75
C ARG A 29 -12.55 -3.91 7.52
N ALA A 30 -12.69 -2.63 7.86
CA ALA A 30 -11.76 -1.91 8.70
C ALA A 30 -12.53 -1.01 9.68
N PHE A 31 -11.94 -0.74 10.84
CA PHE A 31 -12.47 0.23 11.78
C PHE A 31 -11.77 1.58 11.61
N ASP A 32 -12.54 2.62 11.29
CA ASP A 32 -12.05 3.99 11.22
C ASP A 32 -12.03 4.60 12.63
N THR A 33 -10.84 4.86 13.17
CA THR A 33 -10.66 5.38 14.54
C THR A 33 -11.11 6.83 14.71
N TYR A 34 -11.20 7.61 13.63
CA TYR A 34 -11.64 9.01 13.71
C TYR A 34 -13.17 9.11 13.79
N SER A 35 -13.88 8.31 12.99
CA SER A 35 -15.35 8.32 12.96
C SER A 35 -16.00 7.31 13.92
N GLY A 36 -15.26 6.29 14.35
CA GLY A 36 -15.78 5.19 15.16
C GLY A 36 -16.65 4.20 14.38
N GLN A 37 -16.55 4.18 13.05
CA GLN A 37 -17.40 3.37 12.17
C GLN A 37 -16.62 2.26 11.46
N GLU A 38 -17.35 1.24 11.02
CA GLU A 38 -16.83 0.20 10.14
C GLU A 38 -16.92 0.66 8.67
N VAL A 39 -15.81 0.52 7.94
CA VAL A 39 -15.66 0.89 6.53
C VAL A 39 -15.12 -0.29 5.73
N LEU A 40 -15.25 -0.25 4.40
CA LEU A 40 -14.68 -1.24 3.50
C LEU A 40 -13.38 -0.71 2.89
N VAL A 41 -12.36 -1.56 2.88
CA VAL A 41 -11.05 -1.30 2.26
C VAL A 41 -10.84 -2.34 1.16
N ARG A 42 -10.49 -1.86 -0.04
CA ARG A 42 -10.16 -2.72 -1.17
C ARG A 42 -8.68 -2.61 -1.49
N GLN A 43 -8.01 -3.76 -1.58
CA GLN A 43 -6.65 -3.81 -2.10
C GLN A 43 -6.68 -3.64 -3.61
N VAL A 44 -5.90 -2.69 -4.12
CA VAL A 44 -5.74 -2.46 -5.56
C VAL A 44 -4.34 -2.97 -5.95
N PRO A 45 -4.24 -3.93 -6.89
CA PRO A 45 -2.94 -4.34 -7.41
C PRO A 45 -2.24 -3.13 -8.02
N LEU A 46 -1.00 -2.92 -7.62
CA LEU A 46 -0.15 -1.94 -8.26
C LEU A 46 0.43 -2.53 -9.55
N PRO A 47 0.55 -1.74 -10.62
CA PRO A 47 1.26 -2.17 -11.81
C PRO A 47 2.75 -2.35 -11.49
N GLU A 48 3.43 -3.19 -12.28
CA GLU A 48 4.86 -3.46 -12.15
C GLU A 48 5.71 -2.21 -12.35
N VAL A 49 5.23 -1.28 -13.19
CA VAL A 49 5.90 -0.03 -13.53
C VAL A 49 4.93 1.12 -13.31
N VAL A 50 5.37 2.14 -12.57
CA VAL A 50 4.64 3.40 -12.36
C VAL A 50 5.56 4.53 -12.81
N ASP A 51 5.04 5.46 -13.62
CA ASP A 51 5.75 6.69 -13.95
C ASP A 51 5.78 7.61 -12.71
N ALA A 52 6.94 8.18 -12.39
CA ALA A 52 7.11 9.07 -11.25
C ALA A 52 7.35 10.51 -11.72
N GLU A 53 6.58 11.43 -11.14
CA GLU A 53 6.84 12.86 -11.21
C GLU A 53 7.51 13.35 -9.93
N PHE A 54 8.53 14.20 -10.09
CA PHE A 54 9.24 14.82 -8.98
C PHE A 54 8.85 16.29 -8.89
N VAL A 55 8.42 16.72 -7.70
CA VAL A 55 8.16 18.12 -7.42
C VAL A 55 9.47 18.77 -6.97
N GLU A 56 10.01 19.69 -7.78
CA GLU A 56 11.15 20.53 -7.40
C GLU A 56 10.72 21.69 -6.49
N GLY A 57 11.69 22.29 -5.79
CA GLY A 57 11.51 23.23 -4.67
C GLY A 57 10.74 24.53 -4.93
N ASP A 58 10.13 24.69 -6.11
CA ASP A 58 9.26 25.80 -6.50
C ASP A 58 7.89 25.34 -7.03
N GLY A 59 7.54 24.06 -6.88
CA GLY A 59 6.27 23.49 -7.35
C GLY A 59 6.29 23.08 -8.82
N ARG A 60 7.43 23.13 -9.50
CA ARG A 60 7.58 22.59 -10.86
C ARG A 60 7.71 21.07 -10.81
N THR A 61 6.93 20.38 -11.63
CA THR A 61 7.01 18.93 -11.82
C THR A 61 8.01 18.60 -12.93
N SER A 62 8.93 17.69 -12.67
CA SER A 62 9.88 17.16 -13.64
C SER A 62 9.78 15.63 -13.70
N ALA A 63 9.93 15.07 -14.90
CA ALA A 63 9.90 13.62 -15.08
C ALA A 63 11.17 12.99 -14.48
N ALA A 64 11.00 11.89 -13.75
CA ALA A 64 12.10 11.06 -13.27
C ALA A 64 13.07 10.69 -14.41
N PRO A 65 14.40 10.88 -14.27
CA PRO A 65 15.34 10.34 -15.24
C PRO A 65 15.22 8.81 -15.26
N ARG A 66 14.90 8.25 -16.44
CA ARG A 66 14.74 6.80 -16.66
C ARG A 66 16.09 6.08 -16.58
N THR A 67 16.63 5.88 -15.38
CA THR A 67 17.68 4.89 -15.17
C THR A 67 17.02 3.52 -15.16
N ALA A 68 16.86 2.92 -16.34
CA ALA A 68 16.48 1.52 -16.46
C ALA A 68 17.54 0.66 -15.75
N ARG A 69 17.29 0.28 -14.50
CA ARG A 69 18.12 -0.70 -13.80
C ARG A 69 17.85 -2.03 -14.50
N ARG A 70 18.81 -2.52 -15.30
CA ARG A 70 18.79 -3.92 -15.78
C ARG A 70 18.52 -4.82 -14.56
N PRO A 71 17.63 -5.82 -14.64
CA PRO A 71 17.44 -6.76 -13.56
C PRO A 71 18.80 -7.42 -13.29
N ALA A 72 19.41 -7.10 -12.17
CA ALA A 72 20.57 -7.84 -11.70
C ALA A 72 20.05 -9.18 -11.19
N ASP A 73 20.54 -10.24 -11.82
CA ASP A 73 20.39 -11.64 -11.42
C ASP A 73 20.51 -11.78 -9.89
N PRO A 74 19.49 -12.30 -9.18
CA PRO A 74 19.58 -12.51 -7.75
C PRO A 74 20.52 -13.69 -7.50
N ALA A 75 21.81 -13.38 -7.27
CA ALA A 75 22.75 -14.33 -6.70
C ALA A 75 22.31 -14.69 -5.28
N VAL A 76 21.52 -15.76 -5.16
CA VAL A 76 21.29 -16.46 -3.90
C VAL A 76 22.43 -17.46 -3.75
N ARG A 77 23.25 -17.29 -2.72
CA ARG A 77 24.23 -18.27 -2.27
C ARG A 77 23.93 -18.66 -0.84
#